data_AF-A0A920N2G1-F1
#
_entry.id   AF-A0A920N2G1-F1
#
_cell.length_a   1.000
_cell.length_b   1.000
_cell.length_c   1.000
_cell.angle_alpha   90.00
_cell.angle_beta   90.00
_cell.angle_gamma   90.00
#
_symmetry.space_group_name_H-M   'P 1'
#
loop_
_entity.id
_entity.type
_entity.pdbx_description
1 polymer ?
#
loop_
_entity_poly.entity_id
_entity_poly.type
_entity_poly.pdbx_seq_one_letter_code
_entity_poly.pdbx_strand_id
1 'polypeptide(L)'
;MRRRTFAEADSNRRDFLKAAATITALPMLGSRVQGVVRRRVAFADDPFSLGVTSGDPTPDGFVIQARLATRPTEGGGMPSGNVEVRYEIATERR
;
A
#
# COMPACT_ATOMS: atom_id res chain seq x y z
N MET A 1 -2.49 30.96 51.55
CA MET A 1 -2.89 31.59 50.27
C MET A 1 -1.80 31.35 49.22
N ARG A 2 -1.86 30.24 48.46
CA ARG A 2 -0.83 29.86 47.47
C ARG A 2 -1.11 30.58 46.15
N ARG A 3 -0.28 31.56 45.78
CA ARG A 3 -0.23 32.09 44.40
C ARG A 3 0.35 31.00 43.49
N ARG A 4 -0.50 30.26 42.79
CA ARG A 4 -0.06 29.43 41.66
C ARG A 4 0.31 30.40 40.53
N THR A 5 1.59 30.42 40.18
CA THR A 5 2.22 31.33 39.22
C THR A 5 1.71 31.04 37.80
N PHE A 6 1.21 32.06 37.12
CA PHE A 6 0.64 31.96 35.76
C PHE A 6 1.60 31.36 34.71
N ALA A 7 2.91 31.44 34.93
CA ALA A 7 3.94 30.90 34.05
C ALA A 7 3.99 29.36 33.99
N GLU A 8 3.70 28.68 35.10
CA GLU A 8 3.71 27.22 35.18
C GLU A 8 2.52 26.61 34.43
N ALA A 9 1.35 27.27 34.52
CA ALA A 9 0.16 26.89 33.78
C ALA A 9 0.34 27.07 32.25
N ASP A 10 1.14 28.04 31.81
CA ASP A 10 1.36 28.30 30.39
C ASP A 10 2.36 27.30 29.78
N SER A 11 3.41 26.91 30.51
CA SER A 11 4.31 25.83 30.11
C SER A 11 3.56 24.50 29.99
N ASN A 12 2.73 24.19 30.98
CA ASN A 12 1.97 22.93 31.03
C ASN A 12 0.93 22.82 29.89
N ARG A 13 0.29 23.93 29.48
CA ARG A 13 -0.58 23.96 28.30
C ARG A 13 0.21 23.76 27.00
N ARG A 14 1.35 24.43 26.85
CA ARG A 14 2.20 24.28 25.65
C ARG A 14 2.70 22.85 25.50
N ASP A 15 3.07 22.21 26.60
CA ASP A 15 3.56 20.82 26.60
C ASP A 15 2.43 19.83 26.30
N PHE A 16 1.23 20.05 26.85
CA PHE A 16 0.03 19.29 26.49
C PHE A 16 -0.33 19.43 25.01
N LEU A 17 -0.33 20.66 24.47
CA LEU A 17 -0.63 20.90 23.05
C LEU A 17 0.41 20.27 22.12
N LYS A 18 1.70 20.32 22.49
CA LYS A 18 2.75 19.62 21.74
C LYS A 18 2.53 18.12 21.73
N ALA A 19 2.26 17.52 22.90
CA ALA A 19 2.02 16.07 23.03
C ALA A 19 0.77 15.62 22.24
N ALA A 20 -0.31 16.39 22.30
CA ALA A 20 -1.50 16.13 21.50
C ALA A 20 -1.21 16.23 19.99
N ALA A 21 -0.45 17.24 19.57
CA ALA A 21 -0.06 17.42 18.17
C ALA A 21 0.83 16.27 17.66
N THR A 22 1.79 15.77 18.45
CA THR A 22 2.61 14.60 18.04
C THR A 22 1.76 13.34 17.91
N ILE A 23 0.82 13.08 18.82
CA ILE A 23 -0.06 11.90 18.75
C ILE A 23 -0.92 11.93 17.48
N THR A 24 -1.49 13.09 17.13
CA THR A 24 -2.30 13.21 15.91
C THR A 24 -1.47 13.15 14.62
N ALA A 25 -0.22 13.63 14.64
CA ALA A 25 0.64 13.64 13.46
C ALA A 25 1.32 12.28 13.16
N LEU A 26 1.54 11.43 14.18
CA LEU A 26 2.24 10.15 14.03
C LEU A 26 1.64 9.22 12.95
N PRO A 27 0.31 9.01 12.89
CA PRO A 27 -0.31 8.16 11.86
C PRO A 27 -0.10 8.66 10.43
N MET A 28 0.08 9.98 10.24
CA MET A 28 0.34 10.57 8.91
C MET A 28 1.73 10.25 8.36
N LEU A 29 2.67 9.85 9.22
CA LEU A 29 3.96 9.34 8.78
C LEU A 29 3.85 7.87 8.32
N GLY A 30 2.95 7.09 8.92
CA GLY A 30 2.73 5.67 8.58
C GLY A 30 1.95 5.46 7.29
N SER A 31 1.07 6.39 6.91
CA SER A 31 0.28 6.30 5.67
C SER A 31 1.09 6.50 4.38
N ARG A 32 2.38 6.84 4.47
CA ARG A 32 3.31 6.93 3.33
C ARG A 32 3.97 5.61 2.93
N VAL A 33 3.68 4.50 3.64
CA VAL A 33 4.31 3.19 3.41
C VAL A 33 3.75 2.46 2.17
N GLN A 34 2.62 2.91 1.62
CA GLN A 34 2.20 2.47 0.29
C GLN A 34 3.10 3.14 -0.75
N GLY A 35 4.26 2.54 -1.01
CA GLY A 35 5.24 3.01 -1.99
C GLY A 35 4.62 3.27 -3.36
N VAL A 36 5.32 4.02 -4.21
CA VAL A 36 4.83 4.42 -5.53
C VAL A 36 4.40 3.20 -6.35
N VAL A 37 3.09 3.09 -6.62
CA VAL A 37 2.51 2.05 -7.49
C VAL A 37 2.44 2.58 -8.91
N ARG A 38 3.04 1.85 -9.84
CA ARG A 38 2.97 2.16 -11.27
C ARG A 38 1.64 1.63 -11.83
N ARG A 39 0.74 2.54 -12.16
CA ARG A 39 -0.55 2.23 -12.83
C ARG A 39 -0.48 2.12 -14.34
N ARG A 40 0.50 2.78 -14.94
CA ARG A 40 0.77 2.74 -16.38
C ARG A 40 2.21 2.30 -16.58
N VAL A 41 2.38 1.03 -16.92
CA VAL A 41 3.66 0.45 -17.32
C VAL A 41 3.52 0.02 -18.77
N ALA A 42 4.45 0.47 -19.61
CA ALA A 42 4.60 -0.09 -20.94
C ALA A 42 5.50 -1.33 -20.83
N PHE A 43 5.04 -2.45 -21.35
CA PHE A 43 5.81 -3.68 -21.44
C PHE A 43 6.30 -3.86 -22.87
N ALA A 44 7.57 -4.27 -23.04
CA ALA A 44 8.13 -4.59 -24.35
C ALA A 44 7.57 -5.92 -24.89
N ASP A 45 7.33 -6.87 -23.99
CA ASP A 45 6.81 -8.21 -24.26
C ASP A 45 5.58 -8.48 -23.38
N ASP A 46 4.91 -9.62 -23.60
CA ASP A 46 3.77 -10.03 -22.78
C ASP A 46 4.18 -10.24 -21.31
N PRO A 47 3.67 -9.44 -20.36
CA PRO A 47 3.98 -9.63 -18.95
C PRO A 47 3.38 -10.93 -18.38
N PHE A 48 2.38 -11.55 -19.02
CA PHE A 48 1.76 -12.80 -18.58
C PHE A 48 2.32 -14.04 -19.29
N SER A 49 3.58 -14.00 -19.72
CA SER A 49 4.21 -15.11 -20.48
C SER A 49 4.25 -16.47 -19.75
N LEU A 50 4.09 -16.47 -18.43
CA LEU A 50 3.98 -17.69 -17.61
C LEU A 50 2.53 -18.17 -17.41
N GLY A 51 1.58 -17.50 -18.04
CA GLY A 51 0.15 -17.79 -17.97
C GLY A 51 -0.55 -17.20 -16.74
N VAL A 52 -1.85 -17.50 -16.67
CA VAL A 52 -2.75 -17.18 -15.58
C VAL A 52 -3.45 -18.47 -15.19
N THR A 53 -3.53 -18.75 -13.89
CA THR A 53 -4.14 -19.97 -13.35
C THR A 53 -5.13 -19.65 -12.25
N SER A 54 -6.04 -20.58 -11.99
CA SER A 54 -6.94 -20.56 -10.84
C SER A 54 -6.75 -21.81 -9.98
N GLY A 55 -6.97 -21.70 -8.67
CA GLY A 55 -6.80 -22.80 -7.72
C GLY A 55 -7.54 -22.58 -6.40
N ASP A 56 -7.33 -23.49 -5.45
CA ASP A 56 -7.85 -23.46 -4.07
C ASP A 56 -9.34 -23.05 -3.95
N PRO A 57 -10.28 -23.78 -4.58
CA PRO A 57 -11.69 -23.44 -4.55
C PRO A 57 -12.33 -23.68 -3.17
N THR A 58 -13.21 -22.76 -2.78
CA THR A 58 -14.17 -22.89 -1.68
C THR A 58 -15.61 -22.79 -2.25
N PRO A 59 -16.67 -23.06 -1.47
CA PRO A 59 -18.04 -22.89 -1.96
C PRO A 59 -18.36 -21.48 -2.48
N ASP A 60 -17.63 -20.47 -2.02
CA ASP A 60 -17.86 -19.05 -2.25
C ASP A 60 -16.66 -18.31 -2.89
N GLY A 61 -15.59 -19.03 -3.26
CA GLY A 61 -14.36 -18.38 -3.67
C GLY A 61 -13.35 -19.31 -4.34
N PHE A 62 -12.29 -18.69 -4.87
CA PHE A 62 -11.14 -19.35 -5.46
C PHE A 62 -9.98 -18.36 -5.55
N VAL A 63 -8.79 -18.85 -5.81
CA VAL A 63 -7.58 -18.04 -6.00
C VAL A 63 -7.32 -17.87 -7.50
N ILE A 64 -7.00 -16.65 -7.94
CA ILE A 64 -6.40 -16.36 -9.25
C ILE A 64 -4.93 -16.04 -9.02
N GLN A 65 -4.05 -16.73 -9.73
CA GLN A 65 -2.62 -16.50 -9.67
C GLN A 65 -2.06 -16.17 -11.06
N ALA A 66 -1.19 -15.16 -11.09
CA ALA A 66 -0.38 -14.83 -12.24
C ALA A 66 0.97 -14.29 -11.76
N ARG A 67 2.02 -14.54 -12.54
CA ARG A 67 3.34 -13.94 -12.33
C ARG A 67 3.67 -13.04 -13.50
N LEU A 68 3.94 -11.76 -13.21
CA LEU A 68 4.41 -10.82 -14.22
C LEU A 68 5.89 -11.07 -14.53
N ALA A 69 6.19 -11.48 -15.75
CA ALA A 69 7.55 -11.68 -16.23
C ALA A 69 7.62 -11.54 -17.76
N THR A 70 8.20 -10.45 -18.25
CA THR A 70 8.49 -10.27 -19.68
C THR A 70 9.69 -11.10 -20.15
N ARG A 71 10.65 -11.36 -19.24
CA ARG A 71 11.84 -12.21 -19.48
C ARG A 71 12.02 -13.21 -18.32
N PRO A 72 11.27 -14.33 -18.30
CA PRO A 72 11.19 -15.23 -17.14
C PRO A 72 12.51 -15.82 -16.66
N THR A 73 13.41 -16.12 -17.60
CA THR A 73 14.73 -16.73 -17.34
C THR A 73 15.79 -15.70 -16.97
N GLU A 74 15.54 -14.41 -17.15
CA GLU A 74 16.49 -13.31 -16.91
C GLU A 74 16.03 -12.44 -15.72
N GLY A 75 15.65 -13.08 -14.62
CA GLY A 75 15.18 -12.39 -13.41
C GLY A 75 13.78 -11.76 -13.54
N GLY A 76 13.04 -12.08 -14.60
CA GLY A 76 11.64 -11.68 -14.81
C GLY A 76 11.45 -10.47 -15.73
N GLY A 77 12.47 -9.63 -15.94
CA GLY A 77 12.38 -8.50 -16.88
C GLY A 77 11.44 -7.35 -16.45
N MET A 78 10.96 -7.36 -15.20
CA MET A 78 10.05 -6.36 -14.66
C MET A 78 10.79 -5.13 -14.10
N PRO A 79 10.22 -3.92 -14.19
CA PRO A 79 10.78 -2.74 -13.55
C PRO A 79 10.76 -2.88 -12.02
N SER A 80 11.70 -2.25 -11.33
CA SER A 80 11.69 -2.17 -9.88
C SER A 80 10.48 -1.37 -9.38
N GLY A 81 9.73 -1.95 -8.44
CA GLY A 81 8.59 -1.31 -7.77
C GLY A 81 7.27 -2.04 -7.99
N ASN A 82 6.23 -1.56 -7.30
CA ASN A 82 4.90 -2.16 -7.37
C ASN A 82 4.22 -1.78 -8.69
N VAL A 83 3.60 -2.77 -9.34
CA VAL A 83 2.81 -2.60 -10.57
C VAL A 83 1.36 -2.93 -10.27
N GLU A 84 0.45 -2.04 -10.68
CA GLU A 84 -0.99 -2.28 -10.53
C GLU A 84 -1.45 -3.36 -11.53
N VAL A 85 -2.12 -4.41 -11.03
CA VAL A 85 -2.74 -5.45 -11.86
C VAL A 85 -4.24 -5.37 -11.65
N ARG A 86 -4.98 -5.11 -12.73
CA ARG A 86 -6.44 -5.17 -12.74
C ARG A 86 -6.88 -6.59 -13.05
N TYR A 87 -7.88 -7.07 -12.34
CA TYR A 87 -8.52 -8.35 -12.59
C TYR A 87 -10.03 -8.16 -12.66
N GLU A 88 -10.71 -9.12 -13.30
CA GLU A 88 -12.16 -9.15 -13.44
C GLU A 88 -12.62 -10.60 -13.28
N ILE A 89 -13.79 -10.77 -12.67
CA ILE A 89 -14.49 -12.04 -12.59
C ILE A 89 -15.84 -11.82 -13.25
N ALA A 90 -16.16 -12.65 -14.24
CA ALA A 90 -17.42 -12.57 -14.98
C ALA A 90 -18.04 -13.96 -15.08
N THR A 91 -19.37 -14.03 -15.05
CA THR A 91 -20.12 -15.28 -15.23
C THR A 91 -20.18 -15.71 -16.69
N GLU A 92 -19.96 -14.78 -17.61
CA GLU A 92 -20.06 -14.98 -19.05
C GLU A 92 -18.83 -14.42 -19.77
N ARG A 93 -18.56 -14.97 -20.95
CA ARG A 93 -17.54 -14.43 -21.84
C ARG A 93 -18.07 -13.17 -22.52
N ARG A 94 -17.25 -12.14 -22.57
CA ARG A 94 -17.52 -10.94 -23.36
C ARG A 94 -17.23 -11.15 -24.85
#